data_AF-A0A524PNZ4-F1
#
_entry.id   AF-A0A524PNZ4-F1
#
_cell.length_a   1.000
_cell.length_b   1.000
_cell.length_c   1.000
_cell.angle_alpha   90.00
_cell.angle_beta   90.00
_cell.angle_gamma   90.00
#
_symmetry.space_group_name_H-M   'P 1'
#
loop_
_entity.id
_entity.type
_entity.pdbx_description
1 polymer ?
#
loop_
_entity_poly.entity_id
_entity_poly.type
_entity_poly.pdbx_seq_one_letter_code
_entity_poly.pdbx_strand_id
1 'polypeptide(L)'
;TRVYASPGAAAKLEGDVTVLVPGKRLDVGDLIIETVPAYNTNKDFHPRESEHLGFILEAEGERLYFSGDTDFIPEMEALDCQIALLPVSGTYVMTAEEAAQASRVIGADIFVPMHYDAGVVGTIEDAQTFKELAAGKVVLLENEGIPSEER
;
A
#
# COMPACT_ATOMS: atom_id res chain seq x y z
N THR A 1 -18.68 4.07 13.67
CA THR A 1 -17.43 3.94 12.89
C THR A 1 -17.44 5.00 11.82
N ARG A 2 -16.32 5.70 11.63
CA ARG A 2 -16.11 6.62 10.50
C ARG A 2 -15.22 5.96 9.47
N VAL A 3 -15.53 6.13 8.18
CA VAL A 3 -14.76 5.57 7.06
C VAL A 3 -14.15 6.71 6.24
N TYR A 4 -12.87 6.60 5.90
CA TYR A 4 -12.18 7.51 4.98
C TYR A 4 -11.95 6.76 3.67
N ALA A 5 -12.40 7.31 2.54
CA ALA A 5 -12.40 6.59 1.27
C ALA A 5 -12.22 7.52 0.07
N SER A 6 -11.71 6.97 -1.04
CA SER A 6 -11.69 7.66 -2.33
C SER A 6 -13.10 7.94 -2.85
N PRO A 7 -13.30 8.86 -3.82
CA PRO A 7 -14.64 9.22 -4.29
C PRO A 7 -15.43 8.01 -4.82
N GLY A 8 -14.78 7.15 -5.61
CA GLY A 8 -15.40 5.96 -6.18
C GLY A 8 -15.78 4.89 -5.15
N ALA A 9 -15.02 4.75 -4.07
CA ALA A 9 -15.33 3.85 -2.98
C ALA A 9 -16.44 4.42 -2.08
N ALA A 10 -16.35 5.70 -1.73
CA ALA A 10 -17.34 6.38 -0.88
C ALA A 10 -18.75 6.36 -1.49
N ALA A 11 -18.88 6.47 -2.80
CA ALA A 11 -20.16 6.38 -3.50
C ALA A 11 -20.88 5.03 -3.34
N LYS A 12 -20.17 3.98 -2.90
CA LYS A 12 -20.70 2.63 -2.68
C LYS A 12 -20.94 2.31 -1.20
N LEU A 13 -20.67 3.25 -0.30
CA LEU A 13 -20.74 3.07 1.15
C LEU A 13 -21.85 3.90 1.76
N GLU A 14 -22.44 3.38 2.83
CA GLU A 14 -23.44 4.09 3.65
C GLU A 14 -22.86 4.42 5.04
N GLY A 15 -23.43 5.42 5.71
CA GLY A 15 -23.04 5.82 7.07
C GLY A 15 -22.12 7.05 7.12
N ASP A 16 -21.27 7.11 8.16
CA ASP A 16 -20.33 8.22 8.38
C ASP A 16 -19.08 8.03 7.50
N VAL A 17 -19.14 8.52 6.26
CA VAL A 17 -18.08 8.42 5.25
C VAL A 17 -17.51 9.80 4.94
N THR A 18 -16.20 9.94 5.07
CA THR A 18 -15.44 11.12 4.67
C THR A 18 -14.70 10.83 3.36
N VAL A 19 -15.03 11.60 2.32
CA VAL A 19 -14.39 11.47 1.01
C VAL A 19 -13.03 12.17 1.03
N LEU A 20 -12.00 11.45 0.58
CA LEU A 20 -10.65 11.97 0.41
C LEU A 20 -10.21 11.83 -1.06
N VAL A 21 -9.28 12.70 -1.46
CA VAL A 21 -8.58 12.67 -2.76
C VAL A 21 -7.07 12.71 -2.49
N PRO A 22 -6.19 12.39 -3.46
CA PRO A 22 -4.74 12.48 -3.25
C PRO A 22 -4.27 13.87 -2.78
N GLY A 23 -3.23 13.91 -1.96
CA GLY A 23 -2.60 15.14 -1.45
C GLY A 23 -3.35 15.84 -0.30
N LYS A 24 -4.21 15.12 0.43
CA LYS A 24 -4.89 15.65 1.62
C LYS A 24 -4.14 15.23 2.88
N ARG A 25 -4.23 16.07 3.91
CA ARG A 25 -3.77 15.79 5.27
C ARG A 25 -4.90 16.10 6.26
N LEU A 26 -5.12 15.19 7.21
CA LEU A 26 -6.17 15.30 8.22
C LEU A 26 -5.65 14.81 9.56
N ASP A 27 -6.05 15.50 10.63
CA ASP A 27 -5.80 15.08 12.00
C ASP A 27 -7.07 14.40 12.56
N VAL A 28 -6.93 13.16 13.04
CA VAL A 28 -8.02 12.31 13.54
C VAL A 28 -7.64 11.81 14.94
N GLY A 29 -7.89 12.64 15.95
CA GLY A 29 -7.38 12.39 17.29
C GLY A 29 -5.86 12.45 17.31
N ASP A 30 -5.21 11.39 17.77
CA ASP A 30 -3.75 11.25 17.81
C ASP A 30 -3.16 10.64 16.52
N LEU A 31 -4.01 10.35 15.52
CA LEU A 31 -3.60 9.83 14.21
C LEU A 31 -3.61 10.96 13.18
N ILE A 32 -2.56 11.07 12.39
CA ILE A 32 -2.52 11.94 11.21
C ILE A 32 -2.61 11.06 9.97
N ILE A 33 -3.50 11.43 9.05
CA ILE A 33 -3.73 10.74 7.79
C ILE A 33 -3.32 11.67 6.65
N GLU A 34 -2.37 11.25 5.84
CA GLU A 34 -2.09 11.85 4.55
C GLU A 34 -2.49 10.90 3.43
N THR A 35 -3.05 11.42 2.35
CA THR A 35 -3.39 10.63 1.17
C THR A 35 -2.42 10.89 0.04
N VAL A 36 -2.00 9.83 -0.64
CA VAL A 36 -1.10 9.89 -1.80
C VAL A 36 -1.73 9.14 -2.97
N PRO A 37 -1.37 9.45 -4.23
CA PRO A 37 -1.96 8.75 -5.36
C PRO A 37 -1.53 7.27 -5.39
N ALA A 38 -2.42 6.41 -5.84
CA ALA A 38 -2.16 5.00 -6.16
C ALA A 38 -2.76 4.71 -7.54
N TYR A 39 -1.97 4.24 -8.49
CA TYR A 39 -2.45 3.98 -9.85
C TYR A 39 -1.51 3.08 -10.66
N ASN A 40 -2.00 2.51 -11.74
CA ASN A 40 -1.19 1.77 -12.70
C ASN A 40 -0.61 2.70 -13.78
N THR A 41 0.65 2.48 -14.14
CA THR A 41 1.35 3.17 -15.23
C THR A 41 1.43 2.30 -16.49
N ASN A 42 1.40 0.98 -16.33
CA ASN A 42 1.54 0.01 -17.41
C ASN A 42 0.42 -1.04 -17.45
N LYS A 43 -0.68 -0.81 -16.71
CA LYS A 43 -1.87 -1.67 -16.61
C LYS A 43 -3.14 -0.81 -16.56
N ASP A 44 -4.30 -1.43 -16.76
CA ASP A 44 -5.61 -0.72 -16.84
C ASP A 44 -6.54 -0.93 -15.64
N PHE A 45 -6.06 -1.51 -14.54
CA PHE A 45 -6.92 -1.89 -13.40
C PHE A 45 -7.19 -0.72 -12.44
N HIS A 46 -6.19 0.13 -12.23
CA HIS A 46 -6.23 1.28 -11.33
C HIS A 46 -5.84 2.55 -12.09
N PRO A 47 -6.70 3.07 -12.98
CA PRO A 47 -6.35 4.23 -13.78
C PRO A 47 -6.23 5.49 -12.91
N ARG A 48 -5.34 6.40 -13.30
CA ARG A 48 -4.97 7.58 -12.49
C ARG A 48 -6.15 8.51 -12.22
N GLU A 49 -7.07 8.64 -13.18
CA GLU A 49 -8.29 9.45 -13.07
C GLU A 49 -9.31 8.94 -12.05
N SER A 50 -9.17 7.69 -11.56
CA SER A 50 -10.04 7.14 -10.52
C SER A 50 -9.71 7.65 -9.11
N GLU A 51 -8.60 8.38 -8.96
CA GLU A 51 -8.17 8.97 -7.68
C GLU A 51 -8.11 7.93 -6.54
N HIS A 52 -7.62 6.72 -6.85
CA HIS A 52 -7.32 5.72 -5.82
C HIS A 52 -6.20 6.23 -4.91
N LEU A 53 -6.19 5.72 -3.67
CA LEU A 53 -5.41 6.28 -2.58
C LEU A 53 -4.44 5.25 -2.02
N GLY A 54 -3.18 5.67 -1.86
CA GLY A 54 -2.33 5.23 -0.77
C GLY A 54 -2.48 6.17 0.43
N PHE A 55 -1.93 5.77 1.57
CA PHE A 55 -2.02 6.52 2.83
C PHE A 55 -0.66 6.57 3.52
N ILE A 56 -0.29 7.75 4.03
CA ILE A 56 0.68 7.85 5.13
C ILE A 56 -0.12 8.00 6.42
N LEU A 57 0.12 7.09 7.36
CA LEU A 57 -0.48 7.09 8.69
C LEU A 57 0.62 7.42 9.68
N GLU A 58 0.47 8.51 10.42
CA GLU A 58 1.41 8.91 11.46
C GLU A 58 0.75 8.79 12.83
N ALA A 59 1.37 8.01 13.71
CA ALA A 59 0.95 7.85 15.10
C ALA A 59 2.19 7.77 15.99
N GLU A 60 2.16 8.45 17.14
CA GLU A 60 3.26 8.46 18.11
C GLU A 60 4.64 8.85 17.51
N GLY A 61 4.64 9.63 16.43
CA GLY A 61 5.85 10.06 15.73
C GLY A 61 6.41 9.07 14.69
N GLU A 62 5.76 7.92 14.50
CA GLU A 62 6.11 6.92 13.50
C GLU A 62 5.18 7.01 12.30
N ARG A 63 5.73 6.95 11.08
CA ARG A 63 5.01 7.10 9.80
C ARG A 63 5.03 5.79 9.02
N LEU A 64 3.84 5.27 8.73
CA LEU A 64 3.62 4.09 7.90
C LEU A 64 2.99 4.48 6.57
N TYR A 65 3.60 4.04 5.47
CA TYR A 65 3.04 4.10 4.14
C TYR A 65 2.30 2.81 3.78
N PHE A 66 1.01 2.94 3.46
CA PHE A 66 0.20 1.90 2.84
C PHE A 66 -0.07 2.30 1.39
N SER A 67 0.53 1.62 0.42
CA SER A 67 0.48 2.08 -0.97
C SER A 67 -0.87 1.90 -1.65
N GLY A 68 -1.74 1.04 -1.11
CA GLY A 68 -2.86 0.49 -1.88
C GLY A 68 -2.36 -0.28 -3.11
N ASP A 69 -3.26 -0.47 -4.07
CA ASP A 69 -2.96 -1.15 -5.33
C ASP A 69 -2.42 -0.13 -6.34
N THR A 70 -1.13 -0.23 -6.63
CA THR A 70 -0.40 0.73 -7.46
C THR A 70 0.76 0.06 -8.18
N ASP A 71 1.18 0.65 -9.31
CA ASP A 71 2.51 0.44 -9.87
C ASP A 71 3.54 1.34 -9.18
N PHE A 72 4.81 1.22 -9.58
CA PHE A 72 5.83 2.18 -9.18
C PHE A 72 5.57 3.53 -9.87
N ILE A 73 5.42 4.59 -9.07
CA ILE A 73 5.07 5.94 -9.54
C ILE A 73 6.07 6.99 -9.03
N PRO A 74 6.28 8.11 -9.75
CA PRO A 74 7.23 9.15 -9.35
C PRO A 74 6.93 9.79 -7.99
N GLU A 75 5.66 9.85 -7.58
CA GLU A 75 5.26 10.42 -6.30
C GLU A 75 5.87 9.69 -5.08
N MET A 76 6.33 8.45 -5.27
CA MET A 76 7.03 7.70 -4.22
C MET A 76 8.39 8.31 -3.84
N GLU A 77 9.01 9.13 -4.70
CA GLU A 77 10.27 9.84 -4.42
C GLU A 77 10.16 10.89 -3.31
N ALA A 78 8.96 11.42 -3.08
CA ALA A 78 8.72 12.49 -2.11
C ALA A 78 8.17 11.97 -0.77
N LEU A 79 8.08 10.65 -0.59
CA LEU A 79 7.54 10.06 0.63
C LEU A 79 8.54 10.11 1.77
N ASP A 80 8.01 10.31 2.97
CA ASP A 80 8.75 10.23 4.23
C ASP A 80 8.01 9.28 5.16
N CYS A 81 8.58 8.10 5.38
CA CYS A 81 8.02 7.04 6.21
C CYS A 81 9.11 6.10 6.73
N GLN A 82 8.87 5.50 7.90
CA GLN A 82 9.75 4.50 8.50
C GLN A 82 9.37 3.08 8.05
N ILE A 83 8.08 2.87 7.76
CA ILE A 83 7.52 1.58 7.36
C ILE A 83 6.76 1.75 6.05
N ALA A 84 6.96 0.86 5.07
CA ALA A 84 6.23 0.85 3.82
C ALA A 84 5.64 -0.53 3.49
N LEU A 85 4.35 -0.57 3.21
CA LEU A 85 3.61 -1.75 2.75
C LEU A 85 3.43 -1.65 1.24
N LEU A 86 4.03 -2.59 0.49
CA LEU A 86 4.07 -2.56 -0.98
C LEU A 86 3.49 -3.85 -1.59
N PRO A 87 2.61 -3.77 -2.60
CA PRO A 87 2.09 -4.94 -3.28
C PRO A 87 3.16 -5.57 -4.20
N VAL A 88 3.15 -6.90 -4.37
CA VAL A 88 4.21 -7.61 -5.13
C VAL A 88 3.74 -8.61 -6.18
N SER A 89 2.43 -8.85 -6.33
CA SER A 89 1.91 -9.91 -7.23
C SER A 89 1.99 -9.65 -8.75
N GLY A 90 2.35 -8.45 -9.18
CA GLY A 90 2.58 -8.10 -10.59
C GLY A 90 1.36 -8.04 -11.52
N THR A 91 0.24 -8.70 -11.21
CA THR A 91 -0.90 -8.79 -12.16
C THR A 91 -1.73 -7.51 -12.21
N TYR A 92 -2.06 -6.95 -11.03
CA TYR A 92 -2.89 -5.74 -10.90
C TYR A 92 -2.13 -4.54 -10.32
N VAL A 93 -0.89 -4.80 -9.90
CA VAL A 93 -0.04 -3.99 -9.03
C VAL A 93 1.42 -4.19 -9.45
N MET A 94 2.37 -3.55 -8.75
CA MET A 94 3.80 -3.78 -8.95
C MET A 94 4.17 -5.26 -8.98
N THR A 95 5.10 -5.64 -9.87
CA THR A 95 5.86 -6.88 -9.71
C THR A 95 6.81 -6.79 -8.52
N ALA A 96 7.36 -7.91 -8.06
CA ALA A 96 8.38 -7.93 -7.02
C ALA A 96 9.60 -7.05 -7.36
N GLU A 97 10.02 -7.00 -8.62
CA GLU A 97 11.12 -6.15 -9.10
C GLU A 97 10.75 -4.67 -9.11
N GLU A 98 9.53 -4.33 -9.55
CA GLU A 98 9.02 -2.96 -9.51
C GLU A 98 8.91 -2.47 -8.05
N ALA A 99 8.41 -3.31 -7.15
CA ALA A 99 8.38 -3.03 -5.71
C ALA A 99 9.79 -2.85 -5.12
N ALA A 100 10.77 -3.64 -5.57
CA ALA A 100 12.16 -3.47 -5.17
C ALA A 100 12.74 -2.14 -5.67
N GLN A 101 12.37 -1.67 -6.87
CA GLN A 101 12.71 -0.32 -7.35
C GLN A 101 12.07 0.76 -6.48
N ALA A 102 10.78 0.63 -6.16
CA ALA A 102 10.09 1.54 -5.27
C ALA A 102 10.77 1.61 -3.88
N SER A 103 11.20 0.46 -3.31
CA SER A 103 11.87 0.43 -2.01
C SER A 103 13.15 1.29 -1.95
N ARG A 104 13.94 1.28 -3.04
CA ARG A 104 15.17 2.09 -3.15
C ARG A 104 14.90 3.59 -3.14
N VAL A 105 13.77 3.97 -3.73
CA VAL A 105 13.36 5.37 -3.87
C VAL A 105 12.71 5.89 -2.60
N ILE A 106 11.84 5.07 -1.98
CA ILE A 106 11.14 5.41 -0.75
C ILE A 106 12.12 5.51 0.43
N GLY A 107 13.11 4.61 0.51
CA GLY A 107 14.14 4.68 1.54
C GLY A 107 13.66 4.47 2.98
N ALA A 108 12.52 3.78 3.17
CA ALA A 108 12.02 3.40 4.49
C ALA A 108 12.96 2.40 5.20
N ASP A 109 12.84 2.31 6.53
CA ASP A 109 13.64 1.39 7.33
C ASP A 109 13.15 -0.06 7.20
N ILE A 110 11.82 -0.23 7.14
CA ILE A 110 11.13 -1.52 7.08
C ILE A 110 10.19 -1.55 5.89
N PHE A 111 10.28 -2.63 5.12
CA PHE A 111 9.33 -2.94 4.07
C PHE A 111 8.56 -4.21 4.39
N VAL A 112 7.26 -4.19 4.12
CA VAL A 112 6.36 -5.32 4.28
C VAL A 112 5.70 -5.58 2.93
N PRO A 113 5.99 -6.69 2.23
CA PRO A 113 5.24 -7.01 1.04
C PRO A 113 3.79 -7.31 1.41
N MET A 114 2.88 -7.00 0.50
CA MET A 114 1.46 -7.33 0.60
C MET A 114 0.92 -7.76 -0.77
N HIS A 115 -0.37 -8.07 -0.83
CA HIS A 115 -1.05 -8.45 -2.07
C HIS A 115 -0.37 -9.65 -2.76
N TYR A 116 -0.20 -10.75 -2.02
CA TYR A 116 0.30 -12.04 -2.49
C TYR A 116 -0.30 -13.18 -1.61
N ASP A 117 -0.27 -14.42 -2.09
CA ASP A 117 -0.64 -15.63 -1.32
C ASP A 117 -2.03 -15.59 -0.66
N ALA A 118 -2.99 -14.94 -1.33
CA ALA A 118 -4.39 -14.83 -0.91
C ALA A 118 -5.35 -15.74 -1.71
N GLY A 119 -4.82 -16.69 -2.48
CA GLY A 119 -5.59 -17.64 -3.30
C GLY A 119 -6.20 -17.08 -4.59
N VAL A 120 -5.95 -15.80 -4.91
CA VAL A 120 -6.41 -15.15 -6.15
C VAL A 120 -5.25 -14.86 -7.08
N VAL A 121 -4.22 -14.17 -6.56
CA VAL A 121 -3.09 -13.71 -7.36
C VAL A 121 -1.86 -13.46 -6.49
N GLY A 122 -0.70 -13.64 -7.10
CA GLY A 122 0.60 -13.62 -6.43
C GLY A 122 0.81 -14.82 -5.53
N THR A 123 2.07 -15.12 -5.25
CA THR A 123 2.48 -16.25 -4.43
C THR A 123 3.50 -15.82 -3.39
N ILE A 124 3.83 -16.72 -2.46
CA ILE A 124 4.88 -16.47 -1.48
C ILE A 124 6.24 -16.23 -2.15
N GLU A 125 6.48 -16.80 -3.33
CA GLU A 125 7.68 -16.57 -4.13
C GLU A 125 7.84 -15.10 -4.52
N ASP A 126 6.77 -14.39 -4.87
CA ASP A 126 6.83 -12.95 -5.19
C ASP A 126 7.35 -12.14 -3.99
N ALA A 127 6.86 -12.46 -2.79
CA ALA A 127 7.31 -11.82 -1.56
C ALA A 127 8.77 -12.18 -1.22
N GLN A 128 9.20 -13.41 -1.53
CA GLN A 128 10.58 -13.84 -1.38
C GLN A 128 11.51 -13.12 -2.38
N THR A 129 11.11 -13.01 -3.64
CA THR A 129 11.85 -12.24 -4.65
C THR A 129 11.97 -10.78 -4.25
N PHE A 130 10.89 -10.15 -3.76
CA PHE A 130 10.97 -8.79 -3.23
C PHE A 130 11.95 -8.69 -2.06
N LYS A 131 11.89 -9.64 -1.11
CA LYS A 131 12.82 -9.70 0.02
C LYS A 131 14.29 -9.81 -0.38
N GLU A 132 14.59 -10.50 -1.47
CA GLU A 132 15.95 -10.63 -1.99
C GLU A 132 16.45 -9.36 -2.71
N LEU A 133 15.54 -8.62 -3.35
CA LEU A 133 15.89 -7.49 -4.24
C LEU A 133 15.72 -6.11 -3.61
N ALA A 134 14.92 -5.98 -2.55
CA ALA A 134 14.59 -4.72 -1.92
C ALA A 134 15.82 -4.06 -1.26
N ALA A 135 15.81 -2.73 -1.19
CA ALA A 135 16.72 -2.00 -0.34
C ALA A 135 16.07 -1.78 1.03
N GLY A 136 16.69 -2.31 2.09
CA GLY A 136 16.18 -2.17 3.47
C GLY A 136 15.78 -3.50 4.09
N LYS A 137 15.23 -3.44 5.31
CA LYS A 137 14.80 -4.65 6.02
C LYS A 137 13.42 -5.07 5.56
N VAL A 138 13.31 -6.26 4.98
CA VAL A 138 12.01 -6.82 4.60
C VAL A 138 11.49 -7.78 5.68
N VAL A 139 10.26 -7.53 6.12
CA VAL A 139 9.54 -8.38 7.10
C VAL A 139 8.36 -9.03 6.40
N LEU A 140 8.39 -10.35 6.29
CA LEU A 140 7.23 -11.12 5.86
C LEU A 140 6.33 -11.34 7.07
N LEU A 141 5.08 -10.88 7.01
CA LEU A 141 4.12 -11.11 8.08
C LEU A 141 3.57 -12.53 7.99
N GLU A 142 3.40 -13.17 9.14
CA GLU A 142 2.70 -14.45 9.22
C GLU A 142 1.19 -14.21 9.05
N ASN A 143 0.53 -15.12 8.35
CA ASN A 143 -0.92 -15.08 8.26
C ASN A 143 -1.52 -15.58 9.58
N GLU A 144 -1.87 -14.63 10.45
CA GLU A 144 -2.55 -14.85 11.74
C GLU A 144 -4.05 -15.17 11.59
N GLY A 145 -4.58 -15.22 10.37
CA GLY A 145 -6.01 -15.19 10.06
C GLY A 145 -6.70 -16.53 9.75
N ILE A 146 -5.98 -17.66 9.75
CA ILE A 146 -6.59 -19.01 9.68
C ILE A 146 -5.79 -19.95 10.60
N PRO A 147 -6.42 -20.59 11.61
CA PRO A 147 -5.76 -21.60 12.44
C PRO A 147 -5.09 -22.67 11.58
N SER A 148 -3.89 -23.11 11.98
CA SER A 148 -3.06 -24.07 11.23
C SER A 148 -3.74 -25.43 10.97
N GLU A 149 -4.83 -25.76 11.68
CA GLU A 149 -5.60 -27.00 11.51
C GLU A 149 -6.54 -26.99 10.29
N GLU A 150 -6.72 -25.85 9.63
CA GLU A 150 -7.61 -25.70 8.46
C GLU A 150 -6.85 -25.43 7.14
N ARG A 151 -5.54 -25.70 7.10
CA ARG A 151 -4.68 -25.63 5.89
C ARG A 151 -4.48 -26.99 5.24
#